data_AF-A0AAU3R446-F1
#
_entry.id   AF-A0AAU3R446-F1
#
_cell.length_a   1.000
_cell.length_b   1.000
_cell.length_c   1.000
_cell.angle_alpha   90.00
_cell.angle_beta   90.00
_cell.angle_gamma   90.00
#
_symmetry.space_group_name_H-M   'P 1'
#
loop_
_entity.id
_entity.type
_entity.pdbx_description
1 polymer ?
#
loop_
_entity_poly.entity_id
_entity_poly.type
_entity_poly.pdbx_seq_one_letter_code
_entity_poly.pdbx_strand_id
1 'polypeptide(L)'
;MNAPAPAIDVDSPAEGTAPSTARITHWLLGGERHHQPADRRLGIRVLNAAPWTEAALEINRHYAHQTVEMLRGCGITQFVDLGSGLPTPNPRFPHTALSAGQDATVIHVDRDPYVIAHGPQLLGSRTALLVNKACDTRSHRRSKDSRMKGS
;
A
#
# COMPACT_ATOMS: atom_id res chain seq x y z
N MET A 1 21.82 -0.59 24.09
CA MET A 1 22.12 0.35 22.97
C MET A 1 21.35 -0.15 21.76
N ASN A 2 20.15 0.38 21.49
CA ASN A 2 19.40 0.04 20.28
C ASN A 2 19.81 1.03 19.19
N ALA A 3 20.58 0.57 18.20
CA ALA A 3 20.79 1.35 16.99
C ALA A 3 19.42 1.54 16.30
N PRO A 4 19.11 2.74 15.78
CA PRO A 4 17.91 2.92 14.98
C PRO A 4 17.98 1.98 13.77
N ALA A 5 16.88 1.28 13.48
CA ALA A 5 16.78 0.47 12.27
C ALA A 5 17.17 1.35 11.06
N PRO A 6 18.01 0.86 10.13
CA PRO A 6 18.44 1.65 9.00
C PRO A 6 17.20 2.11 8.22
N ALA A 7 17.12 3.42 7.97
CA ALA A 7 16.04 4.00 7.19
C ALA A 7 16.02 3.33 5.82
N ILE A 8 14.96 2.56 5.53
CA ILE A 8 14.75 1.97 4.22
C ILE A 8 14.33 3.12 3.30
N ASP A 9 15.25 3.60 2.47
CA ASP A 9 14.96 4.62 1.46
C ASP A 9 14.11 3.99 0.34
N VAL A 10 12.79 4.17 0.44
CA VAL A 10 11.79 3.65 -0.50
C VAL A 10 11.52 4.59 -1.69
N ASP A 11 12.24 5.70 -1.80
CA ASP A 11 11.79 6.86 -2.59
C ASP A 11 12.66 7.16 -3.84
N SER A 12 13.33 6.17 -4.43
CA SER A 12 14.05 6.36 -5.70
C SER A 12 13.18 5.99 -6.91
N PRO A 13 12.79 6.96 -7.77
CA PRO A 13 11.84 6.74 -8.84
C PRO A 13 12.55 6.49 -10.18
N ALA A 14 12.61 5.22 -10.62
CA ALA A 14 12.76 4.87 -12.04
C ALA A 14 12.32 3.41 -12.31
N GLU A 15 11.53 3.27 -13.38
CA GLU A 15 11.09 2.08 -14.12
C GLU A 15 11.33 0.68 -13.54
N GLY A 16 10.23 0.08 -13.07
CA GLY A 16 9.96 -1.35 -13.20
C GLY A 16 10.90 -2.34 -12.52
N THR A 17 11.88 -1.90 -11.74
CA THR A 17 12.91 -2.76 -11.12
C THR A 17 13.14 -2.45 -9.64
N ALA A 18 12.83 -1.23 -9.19
CA ALA A 18 12.86 -0.87 -7.78
C ALA A 18 11.75 -1.60 -7.00
N PRO A 19 12.04 -2.11 -5.79
CA PRO A 19 11.03 -2.77 -4.99
C PRO A 19 9.99 -1.75 -4.52
N SER A 20 8.76 -2.19 -4.34
CA SER A 20 7.64 -1.32 -3.93
C SER A 20 6.91 -1.89 -2.73
N THR A 21 6.46 -1.02 -1.82
CA THR A 21 5.72 -1.45 -0.63
C THR A 21 4.50 -2.31 -0.97
N ALA A 22 3.70 -1.95 -2.00
CA ALA A 22 2.51 -2.72 -2.35
C ALA A 22 2.84 -4.17 -2.78
N ARG A 23 3.85 -4.35 -3.65
CA ARG A 23 4.28 -5.69 -4.09
C ARG A 23 4.99 -6.49 -3.01
N ILE A 24 5.77 -5.83 -2.14
CA ILE A 24 6.39 -6.48 -0.98
C ILE A 24 5.30 -6.99 -0.03
N THR A 25 4.35 -6.14 0.35
CA THR A 25 3.22 -6.53 1.21
C THR A 25 2.40 -7.65 0.58
N HIS A 26 2.12 -7.59 -0.73
CA HIS A 26 1.42 -8.66 -1.44
C HIS A 26 2.17 -10.00 -1.34
N TRP A 27 3.49 -9.98 -1.56
CA TRP A 27 4.32 -11.18 -1.42
C TRP A 27 4.38 -11.72 0.02
N LEU A 28 4.56 -10.83 1.01
CA LEU A 28 4.57 -11.20 2.43
C LEU A 28 3.24 -11.81 2.89
N LEU A 29 2.12 -11.43 2.26
CA LEU A 29 0.80 -12.01 2.52
C LEU A 29 0.53 -13.28 1.69
N GLY A 30 1.57 -13.91 1.14
CA GLY A 30 1.48 -15.17 0.40
C GLY A 30 1.13 -15.03 -1.08
N GLY A 31 1.27 -13.84 -1.67
CA GLY A 31 1.05 -13.62 -3.09
C GLY A 31 2.13 -14.29 -3.93
N GLU A 32 1.73 -15.13 -4.88
CA GLU A 32 2.65 -15.85 -5.79
C GLU A 32 2.98 -15.08 -7.08
N ARG A 33 2.15 -14.07 -7.41
CA ARG A 33 2.24 -13.26 -8.62
C ARG A 33 2.37 -11.79 -8.26
N HIS A 34 2.47 -10.93 -9.26
CA HIS A 34 2.43 -9.47 -9.07
C HIS A 34 3.55 -8.91 -8.18
N HIS A 35 4.70 -9.60 -8.12
CA HIS A 35 5.91 -9.16 -7.43
C HIS A 35 7.17 -9.51 -8.25
N GLN A 36 8.27 -8.84 -7.95
CA GLN A 36 9.55 -9.03 -8.62
C GLN A 36 10.60 -9.63 -7.69
N PRO A 37 11.73 -10.14 -8.22
CA PRO A 37 12.83 -10.61 -7.39
C PRO A 37 13.36 -9.55 -6.42
N ALA A 38 13.33 -8.26 -6.79
CA ALA A 38 13.73 -7.17 -5.91
C ALA A 38 12.80 -7.02 -4.69
N ASP A 39 11.49 -7.17 -4.88
CA ASP A 39 10.50 -7.11 -3.80
C ASP A 39 10.75 -8.24 -2.80
N ARG A 40 10.95 -9.47 -3.27
CA ARG A 40 11.24 -10.63 -2.40
C ARG A 40 12.54 -10.45 -1.62
N ARG A 41 13.60 -9.98 -2.28
CA ARG A 41 14.89 -9.73 -1.60
C ARG A 41 14.75 -8.70 -0.48
N LEU A 42 13.97 -7.64 -0.69
CA LEU A 42 13.71 -6.64 0.35
C LEU A 42 12.78 -7.21 1.43
N GLY A 43 11.73 -7.94 1.06
CA GLY A 43 10.84 -8.64 1.99
C GLY A 43 11.59 -9.58 2.94
N ILE A 44 12.53 -10.38 2.43
CA ILE A 44 13.38 -11.24 3.26
C ILE A 44 14.22 -10.41 4.25
N ARG A 45 14.76 -9.26 3.83
CA ARG A 45 15.47 -8.37 4.77
C ARG A 45 14.55 -7.80 5.84
N VAL A 46 13.32 -7.45 5.47
CA VAL A 46 12.29 -6.99 6.43
C VAL A 46 11.98 -8.09 7.43
N LEU A 47 11.78 -9.34 6.99
CA LEU A 47 11.53 -10.47 7.88
C LEU A 47 12.70 -10.78 8.81
N ASN A 48 13.94 -10.68 8.31
CA ASN A 48 15.13 -10.86 9.13
C ASN A 48 15.25 -9.77 10.22
N ALA A 49 14.84 -8.54 9.92
CA ALA A 49 14.88 -7.43 10.88
C ALA A 49 13.66 -7.41 11.82
N ALA A 50 12.51 -7.85 11.34
CA ALA A 50 11.22 -7.83 12.04
C ALA A 50 10.40 -9.08 11.66
N PRO A 51 10.64 -10.23 12.31
CA PRO A 51 9.97 -11.49 11.99
C PRO A 51 8.44 -11.47 12.16
N TRP A 52 7.92 -10.56 12.97
CA TRP A 52 6.48 -10.39 13.22
C TRP A 52 5.74 -9.63 12.10
N THR A 53 6.43 -9.21 11.04
CA THR A 53 5.84 -8.36 9.99
C THR A 53 4.66 -9.03 9.30
N GLU A 54 4.74 -10.34 9.00
CA GLU A 54 3.63 -11.07 8.37
C GLU A 54 2.37 -11.03 9.23
N ALA A 55 2.49 -11.41 10.50
CA ALA A 55 1.37 -11.36 11.44
C ALA A 55 0.80 -9.93 11.58
N ALA A 56 1.66 -8.90 11.60
CA ALA A 56 1.21 -7.52 11.65
C ALA A 56 0.42 -7.11 10.40
N LEU A 57 0.86 -7.53 9.20
CA LEU A 57 0.15 -7.28 7.95
C LEU A 57 -1.19 -8.02 7.91
N GLU A 58 -1.24 -9.27 8.37
CA GLU A 58 -2.49 -10.05 8.48
C GLU A 58 -3.48 -9.39 9.44
N ILE A 59 -3.03 -8.97 10.63
CA ILE A 59 -3.86 -8.25 11.60
C ILE A 59 -4.41 -6.96 11.00
N ASN A 60 -3.58 -6.21 10.27
CA ASN A 60 -4.01 -4.98 9.61
C ASN A 60 -5.11 -5.26 8.57
N ARG A 61 -4.97 -6.31 7.75
CA ARG A 61 -6.01 -6.71 6.79
C ARG A 61 -7.28 -7.20 7.47
N HIS A 62 -7.14 -7.95 8.57
CA HIS A 62 -8.28 -8.39 9.35
C HIS A 62 -9.05 -7.22 9.96
N TYR A 63 -8.33 -6.25 10.54
CA TYR A 63 -8.92 -5.06 11.14
C TYR A 63 -9.68 -4.20 10.11
N ALA A 64 -9.08 -3.98 8.93
CA ALA A 64 -9.73 -3.27 7.84
C ALA A 64 -11.04 -3.97 7.41
N HIS A 65 -11.01 -5.29 7.20
CA HIS A 65 -12.20 -6.07 6.86
C HIS A 65 -13.30 -5.95 7.92
N GLN A 66 -12.97 -6.16 9.21
CA GLN A 66 -13.93 -6.08 10.31
C GLN A 66 -14.55 -4.68 10.43
N THR A 67 -13.74 -3.64 10.22
CA THR A 67 -14.21 -2.24 10.28
C THR A 67 -15.20 -1.96 9.16
N VAL A 68 -14.92 -2.40 7.94
CA VAL A 68 -15.81 -2.22 6.79
C VAL A 68 -17.14 -2.93 7.02
N GLU A 69 -17.12 -4.20 7.45
CA GLU A 69 -18.35 -4.96 7.70
C GLU A 69 -19.19 -4.33 8.83
N MET A 70 -18.56 -3.87 9.90
CA MET A 70 -19.25 -3.14 10.97
C MET A 70 -19.93 -1.87 10.44
N LEU A 71 -19.22 -1.05 9.66
CA LEU A 71 -19.76 0.19 9.09
C LEU A 71 -20.90 -0.09 8.10
N ARG A 72 -20.84 -1.20 7.34
CA ARG A 72 -21.96 -1.66 6.50
C ARG A 72 -23.18 -2.02 7.34
N GLY A 73 -22.98 -2.70 8.47
CA GLY A 73 -24.05 -2.95 9.46
C GLY A 73 -24.71 -1.67 9.97
N CYS A 74 -24.01 -0.54 9.94
CA CYS A 74 -24.53 0.79 10.26
C CYS A 74 -25.13 1.55 9.05
N GLY A 75 -25.21 0.93 7.87
CA GLY A 75 -25.76 1.53 6.65
C GLY A 75 -24.76 2.38 5.84
N ILE A 76 -23.46 2.34 6.15
CA ILE A 76 -22.44 3.02 5.35
C ILE A 76 -22.14 2.20 4.10
N THR A 77 -22.27 2.83 2.93
CA THR A 77 -22.11 2.17 1.62
C THR A 77 -21.06 2.85 0.74
N GLN A 78 -20.35 3.87 1.24
CA GLN A 78 -19.32 4.59 0.50
C GLN A 78 -18.01 4.59 1.28
N PHE A 79 -16.94 4.12 0.66
CA PHE A 79 -15.63 3.95 1.28
C PHE A 79 -14.54 4.58 0.43
N VAL A 80 -13.49 5.10 1.09
CA VAL A 80 -12.25 5.55 0.46
C VAL A 80 -11.09 4.79 1.10
N ASP A 81 -10.37 4.01 0.29
CA ASP A 81 -9.27 3.15 0.70
C ASP A 81 -7.93 3.77 0.26
N LEU A 82 -7.20 4.33 1.22
CA LEU A 82 -5.95 5.07 0.99
C LEU A 82 -4.74 4.15 1.16
N GLY A 83 -3.96 3.99 0.09
CA GLY A 83 -2.86 3.02 0.04
C GLY A 83 -3.39 1.59 -0.07
N SER A 84 -4.36 1.37 -0.96
CA SER A 84 -5.08 0.10 -1.10
C SER A 84 -4.12 -1.08 -1.29
N GLY A 85 -3.08 -0.87 -2.11
CA GLY A 85 -2.15 -1.89 -2.53
C GLY A 85 -2.78 -2.87 -3.52
N LEU A 86 -2.16 -4.05 -3.61
CA LEU A 86 -2.69 -5.18 -4.38
C LEU A 86 -3.67 -6.00 -3.54
N PRO A 87 -4.66 -6.66 -4.17
CA PRO A 87 -5.56 -7.56 -3.46
C PRO A 87 -4.81 -8.67 -2.71
N THR A 88 -5.27 -8.99 -1.51
CA THR A 88 -4.73 -10.09 -0.71
C THR A 88 -5.16 -11.43 -1.32
N PRO A 89 -4.26 -12.43 -1.48
CA PRO A 89 -4.62 -13.75 -1.98
C PRO A 89 -5.37 -14.60 -0.95
N ASN A 90 -5.20 -14.30 0.35
CA ASN A 90 -5.83 -15.04 1.43
C ASN A 90 -7.30 -14.61 1.62
N PRO A 91 -8.28 -15.51 1.42
CA PRO A 91 -9.70 -15.18 1.55
C PRO A 91 -10.12 -14.90 3.00
N ARG A 92 -9.31 -15.28 4.00
CA ARG A 92 -9.57 -14.98 5.41
C ARG A 92 -9.39 -13.50 5.75
N PHE A 93 -8.63 -12.77 4.93
CA PHE A 93 -8.30 -11.35 5.13
C PHE A 93 -8.50 -10.58 3.83
N PRO A 94 -9.76 -10.50 3.34
CA PRO A 94 -10.06 -9.96 2.02
C PRO A 94 -9.70 -8.49 1.94
N HIS A 95 -9.38 -8.06 0.71
CA HIS A 95 -9.16 -6.66 0.42
C HIS A 95 -10.42 -5.82 0.69
N THR A 96 -10.26 -4.53 1.00
CA THR A 96 -11.36 -3.59 1.30
C THR A 96 -12.49 -3.64 0.28
N ALA A 97 -12.13 -3.72 -1.01
CA ALA A 97 -13.07 -3.85 -2.13
C ALA A 97 -14.04 -5.02 -1.99
N LEU A 98 -13.50 -6.20 -1.65
CA LEU A 98 -14.27 -7.43 -1.52
C LEU A 98 -15.10 -7.44 -0.23
N SER A 99 -14.57 -6.81 0.82
CA SER A 99 -15.23 -6.66 2.12
C SER A 99 -16.44 -5.72 2.07
N ALA A 100 -16.48 -4.80 1.10
CA ALA A 100 -17.53 -3.80 1.04
C ALA A 100 -18.86 -4.33 0.45
N GLY A 101 -18.85 -5.49 -0.21
CA GLY A 101 -20.04 -6.06 -0.87
C GLY A 101 -20.42 -5.33 -2.18
N GLN A 102 -21.37 -5.92 -2.91
CA GLN A 102 -21.80 -5.41 -4.23
C GLN A 102 -22.74 -4.20 -4.15
N ASP A 103 -23.24 -3.87 -2.97
CA ASP A 103 -24.11 -2.73 -2.68
C ASP A 103 -23.31 -1.47 -2.30
N ALA A 104 -22.03 -1.61 -1.97
CA ALA A 104 -21.15 -0.49 -1.67
C ALA A 104 -20.40 0.05 -2.90
N THR A 105 -19.88 1.27 -2.75
CA THR A 105 -18.93 1.91 -3.65
C THR A 105 -17.63 2.15 -2.92
N VAL A 106 -16.51 1.72 -3.50
CA VAL A 106 -15.18 1.87 -2.91
C VAL A 106 -14.27 2.60 -3.87
N ILE A 107 -13.72 3.73 -3.43
CA ILE A 107 -12.69 4.47 -4.14
C ILE A 107 -11.34 3.97 -3.62
N HIS A 108 -10.50 3.45 -4.51
CA HIS A 108 -9.15 3.03 -4.16
C HIS A 108 -8.17 4.14 -4.49
N VAL A 109 -7.14 4.33 -3.67
CA VAL A 109 -6.12 5.34 -3.90
C VAL A 109 -4.78 4.70 -3.69
N ASP A 110 -3.91 4.74 -4.69
CA ASP A 110 -2.55 4.25 -4.57
C ASP A 110 -1.58 5.12 -5.38
N ARG A 111 -0.32 5.16 -4.94
CA ARG A 111 0.77 5.84 -5.65
C ARG A 111 1.64 4.85 -6.43
N ASP A 112 1.61 3.57 -6.11
CA ASP A 112 2.38 2.55 -6.79
C ASP A 112 1.92 2.42 -8.26
N PRO A 113 2.79 2.71 -9.24
CA PRO A 113 2.45 2.60 -10.66
C PRO A 113 1.97 1.20 -11.06
N TYR A 114 2.44 0.15 -10.40
CA TYR A 114 2.00 -1.21 -10.65
C TYR A 114 0.55 -1.43 -10.20
N VAL A 115 0.19 -0.93 -9.01
CA VAL A 115 -1.19 -0.94 -8.52
C VAL A 115 -2.07 -0.09 -9.43
N ILE A 116 -1.58 1.05 -9.90
CA ILE A 116 -2.32 1.90 -10.84
C ILE A 116 -2.61 1.19 -12.16
N ALA A 117 -1.61 0.50 -12.72
CA ALA A 117 -1.75 -0.18 -14.00
C ALA A 117 -2.62 -1.44 -13.94
N HIS A 118 -2.59 -2.19 -12.82
CA HIS A 118 -3.22 -3.52 -12.74
C HIS A 118 -4.43 -3.58 -11.79
N GLY A 119 -4.54 -2.63 -10.85
CA GLY A 119 -5.59 -2.57 -9.84
C GLY A 119 -7.02 -2.65 -10.39
N PRO A 120 -7.38 -1.89 -11.45
CA PRO A 120 -8.74 -1.96 -12.02
C PRO A 120 -9.14 -3.35 -12.51
N GLN A 121 -8.20 -4.13 -13.04
CA GLN A 121 -8.42 -5.50 -13.50
C GLN A 121 -8.55 -6.48 -12.32
N LEU A 122 -7.83 -6.20 -11.23
CA LEU A 122 -7.75 -7.07 -10.05
C LEU A 122 -8.85 -6.80 -9.01
N LEU A 123 -9.42 -5.59 -8.97
CA LEU A 123 -10.37 -5.15 -7.92
C LEU A 123 -11.83 -5.04 -8.40
N GLY A 124 -12.09 -5.11 -9.71
CA GLY A 124 -13.44 -5.13 -10.26
C GLY A 124 -14.12 -3.75 -10.40
N SER A 125 -15.24 -3.76 -11.11
CA SER A 125 -15.92 -2.59 -11.67
C SER A 125 -16.81 -1.85 -10.66
N ARG A 126 -16.18 -1.13 -9.74
CA ARG A 126 -16.70 0.08 -9.06
C ARG A 126 -15.56 0.93 -8.47
N THR A 127 -14.40 0.83 -9.08
CA THR A 127 -13.13 1.37 -8.61
C THR A 127 -12.82 2.69 -9.32
N ALA A 128 -12.96 3.82 -8.63
CA ALA A 128 -12.21 5.01 -9.02
C ALA A 128 -10.82 4.90 -8.39
N LEU A 129 -9.77 4.93 -9.20
CA LEU A 129 -8.40 5.01 -8.70
C LEU A 129 -7.92 6.46 -8.78
N LEU A 130 -7.77 7.12 -7.63
CA LEU A 130 -7.27 8.50 -7.60
C LEU A 130 -5.75 8.52 -7.64
N VAL A 131 -5.23 9.03 -8.76
CA VAL A 131 -3.80 9.23 -9.01
C VAL A 131 -3.38 10.54 -8.33
N ASN A 132 -2.58 10.46 -7.26
CA ASN A 132 -1.76 11.60 -6.89
C ASN A 132 -0.49 11.55 -7.73
N LYS A 133 -0.52 12.20 -8.91
CA LYS A 133 0.68 12.53 -9.66
C LYS A 133 1.48 13.44 -8.73
N ALA A 134 2.50 12.88 -8.09
CA ALA A 134 3.26 13.44 -6.97
C ALA A 134 3.03 14.96 -6.76
N CYS A 135 2.20 15.32 -5.78
CA CYS A 135 2.37 16.60 -5.12
C CYS A 135 3.75 16.55 -4.44
N ASP A 136 4.76 17.07 -5.12
CA ASP A 136 6.13 17.16 -4.64
C ASP A 136 6.17 18.07 -3.41
N THR A 137 6.03 17.48 -2.21
CA THR A 137 6.21 18.20 -0.94
C THR A 137 7.68 18.54 -0.66
N ARG A 138 8.64 17.99 -1.43
CA ARG A 138 10.08 18.31 -1.32
C ARG A 138 10.44 19.61 -2.04
N SER A 139 9.65 20.03 -3.04
CA SER A 139 9.76 21.37 -3.65
C SER A 139 9.69 22.50 -2.62
N HIS A 140 8.89 22.32 -1.57
CA HIS A 140 8.76 23.32 -0.50
C HIS A 140 9.98 23.37 0.43
N ARG A 141 10.70 22.26 0.61
CA ARG A 141 11.87 22.17 1.50
C ARG A 141 13.13 22.76 0.85
N ARG A 142 13.32 22.61 -0.46
CA ARG A 142 14.45 23.22 -1.19
C ARG A 142 14.40 24.75 -1.20
N SER A 143 13.22 25.37 -1.14
CA SER A 143 13.10 26.84 -1.15
C SER A 143 13.43 27.52 0.19
N LYS A 144 13.51 26.76 1.29
CA LYS A 144 13.90 27.29 2.60
C LYS A 144 15.43 27.28 2.81
N ASP A 145 16.13 26.26 2.30
CA ASP A 145 17.59 26.19 2.39
C ASP A 145 18.30 27.25 1.51
N SER A 146 17.71 27.62 0.37
CA SER A 146 18.26 28.69 -0.48
C SER A 146 18.08 30.08 0.12
N ARG A 147 17.16 30.27 1.09
CA ARG A 147 16.98 31.54 1.82
C ARG A 147 17.86 31.71 3.04
N MET A 148 18.49 30.64 3.55
CA MET A 148 19.38 30.73 4.72
C MET A 148 20.87 30.87 4.37
N LYS A 149 21.26 30.66 3.10
CA LYS A 149 22.65 30.82 2.63
C LYS A 149 22.95 32.16 1.95
N GLY A 150 21.98 33.08 1.95
CA GLY A 150 22.10 34.41 1.37
C GLY A 150 21.77 35.50 2.39
N SER A 151 22.58 35.60 3.45
CA SER A 151 22.68 36.78 4.31
C SER A 151 24.09 36.93 4.85
#